data_AF-A0AAD1D7T9-F1
#
_entry.id   AF-A0AAD1D7T9-F1
#
_cell.length_a   1.000
_cell.length_b   1.000
_cell.length_c   1.000
_cell.angle_alpha   90.00
_cell.angle_beta   90.00
_cell.angle_gamma   90.00
#
_symmetry.space_group_name_H-M   'P 1'
#
loop_
_entity.id
_entity.type
_entity.pdbx_description
1 polymer ?
#
loop_
_entity_poly.entity_id
_entity_poly.type
_entity_poly.pdbx_seq_one_letter_code
_entity_poly.pdbx_strand_id
1 'polypeptide(L)'
;MADQDVKISDLFERLVDEGGDLLQAEVRIAEAKIARRLQLARRPLGLLSASVALAFVALMGIATALVVLLGPLVGFFLAVVIVTVIAAGASCVLFVEGRKRLEIVLEPPSLLRHRSEM
;
A
#
# COMPACT_ATOMS: atom_id res chain seq x y z
N MET A 1 -17.16 -50.98 -40.63
CA MET A 1 -17.05 -50.89 -39.16
C MET A 1 -15.76 -50.16 -38.84
N ALA A 2 -15.81 -48.84 -38.72
CA ALA A 2 -14.67 -48.02 -38.31
C ALA A 2 -15.26 -46.92 -37.43
N ASP A 3 -15.52 -47.27 -36.17
CA ASP A 3 -16.20 -46.42 -35.20
C ASP A 3 -15.36 -46.43 -33.92
N GLN A 4 -15.12 -45.23 -33.37
CA GLN A 4 -14.75 -44.93 -31.96
C GLN A 4 -13.30 -44.95 -31.48
N ASP A 5 -12.33 -44.49 -32.29
CA ASP A 5 -11.10 -43.92 -31.71
C ASP A 5 -11.06 -42.41 -31.93
N VAL A 6 -12.10 -41.71 -31.48
CA VAL A 6 -11.89 -40.32 -31.04
C VAL A 6 -11.00 -40.44 -29.83
N LYS A 7 -9.70 -40.35 -30.07
CA LYS A 7 -8.67 -40.60 -29.07
C LYS A 7 -8.94 -39.71 -27.88
N ILE A 8 -9.05 -40.32 -26.71
CA ILE A 8 -9.14 -39.63 -25.42
C ILE A 8 -7.97 -38.62 -25.25
N SER A 9 -6.85 -38.83 -25.97
CA SER A 9 -5.75 -37.86 -26.07
C SER A 9 -6.17 -36.52 -26.67
N ASP A 10 -6.98 -36.50 -27.73
CA ASP A 10 -7.43 -35.27 -28.40
C ASP A 10 -8.35 -34.44 -27.50
N LEU A 11 -9.12 -35.09 -26.61
CA LEU A 11 -9.98 -34.38 -25.66
C LEU A 11 -9.19 -33.83 -24.47
N PHE A 12 -8.14 -34.53 -24.04
CA PHE A 12 -7.22 -34.03 -23.02
C PHE A 12 -6.39 -32.85 -23.52
N GLU A 13 -5.94 -32.91 -24.78
CA GLU A 13 -5.17 -31.85 -25.43
C GLU A 13 -6.02 -30.58 -25.59
N ARG A 14 -7.29 -30.72 -25.98
CA ARG A 14 -8.26 -29.61 -26.00
C ARG A 14 -8.58 -29.03 -24.63
N LEU A 15 -8.71 -29.85 -23.57
CA LEU A 15 -8.95 -29.35 -22.21
C LEU A 15 -7.77 -28.54 -21.65
N VAL A 16 -6.54 -28.96 -21.97
CA VAL A 16 -5.32 -28.25 -21.56
C VAL A 16 -5.18 -26.93 -22.30
N ASP A 17 -5.47 -26.92 -23.61
CA ASP A 17 -5.48 -25.69 -24.42
C ASP A 17 -6.56 -24.70 -23.92
N GLU A 18 -7.80 -25.17 -23.71
CA GLU A 18 -8.89 -24.33 -23.19
C GLU A 18 -8.62 -23.83 -21.76
N GLY A 19 -7.97 -24.64 -20.92
CA GLY A 19 -7.54 -24.25 -19.57
C GLY A 19 -6.42 -23.20 -19.58
N GLY A 20 -5.48 -23.31 -20.52
CA GLY A 20 -4.41 -22.33 -20.72
C GLY A 20 -4.95 -20.96 -21.16
N ASP A 21 -5.91 -20.95 -22.07
CA ASP A 21 -6.57 -19.73 -22.54
C ASP A 21 -7.41 -19.06 -21.44
N LEU A 22 -8.09 -19.84 -20.59
CA LEU A 22 -8.82 -19.30 -19.43
C LEU A 22 -7.88 -18.65 -18.40
N LEU A 23 -6.74 -19.27 -18.11
CA LEU A 23 -5.75 -18.70 -17.19
C LEU A 23 -5.18 -17.39 -17.73
N GLN A 24 -4.90 -17.29 -19.03
CA GLN A 24 -4.50 -16.03 -19.64
C GLN A 24 -5.61 -14.98 -19.59
N ALA A 25 -6.87 -15.38 -19.73
CA ALA A 25 -8.01 -14.48 -19.59
C ALA A 25 -8.15 -13.96 -18.15
N GLU A 26 -7.97 -14.81 -17.14
CA GLU A 26 -8.00 -14.39 -15.74
C GLU A 26 -6.86 -13.43 -15.40
N VAL A 27 -5.64 -13.67 -15.90
CA VAL A 27 -4.52 -12.74 -15.75
C VAL A 27 -4.85 -11.38 -16.38
N ARG A 28 -5.38 -11.35 -17.61
CA ARG A 28 -5.79 -10.11 -18.28
C ARG A 28 -6.89 -9.36 -17.51
N ILE A 29 -7.84 -10.08 -16.92
CA ILE A 29 -8.91 -9.49 -16.11
C ILE A 29 -8.34 -8.95 -14.79
N ALA A 30 -7.42 -9.67 -14.15
CA ALA A 30 -6.74 -9.23 -12.93
C ALA A 30 -5.93 -7.95 -13.18
N GLU A 31 -5.16 -7.90 -14.26
CA GLU A 31 -4.42 -6.72 -14.71
C GLU A 31 -5.36 -5.54 -14.95
N ALA A 32 -6.47 -5.74 -15.69
CA ALA A 32 -7.45 -4.69 -15.94
C ALA A 32 -8.11 -4.17 -14.64
N LYS A 33 -8.37 -5.05 -13.68
CA LYS A 33 -8.96 -4.70 -12.37
C LYS A 33 -7.97 -3.90 -11.53
N ILE A 34 -6.70 -4.27 -11.52
CA ILE A 34 -5.63 -3.52 -10.87
C ILE A 34 -5.50 -2.14 -11.51
N ALA A 35 -5.42 -2.07 -12.85
CA ALA A 35 -5.33 -0.80 -13.58
C ALA A 35 -6.52 0.14 -13.29
N ARG A 36 -7.74 -0.41 -13.23
CA ARG A 36 -8.96 0.37 -12.91
C ARG A 36 -8.96 0.85 -11.46
N ARG A 37 -8.54 0.03 -10.50
CA ARG A 37 -8.35 0.44 -9.10
C ARG A 37 -7.28 1.53 -8.99
N LEU A 38 -6.20 1.42 -9.76
CA LEU A 38 -5.12 2.39 -9.79
C LEU A 38 -5.58 3.74 -10.38
N GLN A 39 -6.37 3.72 -11.46
CA GLN A 39 -6.96 4.93 -12.05
C GLN A 39 -7.93 5.63 -11.09
N LEU A 40 -8.76 4.86 -10.38
CA LEU A 40 -9.65 5.42 -9.35
C LEU A 40 -8.87 5.98 -8.15
N ALA A 41 -7.76 5.34 -7.78
CA ALA A 41 -6.86 5.82 -6.72
C ALA A 41 -6.01 7.03 -7.14
N ARG A 42 -5.85 7.29 -8.45
CA ARG A 42 -4.95 8.33 -8.98
C ARG A 42 -5.37 9.75 -8.59
N ARG A 43 -6.67 10.05 -8.61
CA ARG A 43 -7.22 11.35 -8.19
C ARG A 43 -7.00 11.62 -6.68
N PRO A 44 -7.39 10.71 -5.76
CA PRO A 44 -7.14 10.94 -4.33
C PRO A 44 -5.64 10.91 -3.98
N LEU A 45 -4.81 10.07 -4.63
CA LEU A 45 -3.36 10.10 -4.41
C LEU A 45 -2.73 11.45 -4.78
N GLY A 46 -3.22 12.11 -5.84
CA GLY A 46 -2.74 13.43 -6.24
C GLY A 46 -3.06 14.53 -5.24
N LEU A 47 -4.23 14.50 -4.61
CA LEU A 47 -4.55 15.44 -3.52
C LEU A 47 -3.76 15.12 -2.25
N LEU A 48 -3.54 13.84 -1.95
CA LEU A 48 -2.76 13.42 -0.78
C LEU A 48 -1.30 13.88 -0.90
N SER A 49 -0.66 13.76 -2.07
CA SER A 49 0.71 14.24 -2.24
C SER A 49 0.83 15.76 -2.07
N ALA A 50 -0.15 16.52 -2.58
CA ALA A 50 -0.21 17.97 -2.37
C ALA A 50 -0.39 18.31 -0.88
N SER A 51 -1.23 17.57 -0.16
CA SER A 51 -1.45 17.78 1.27
C SER A 51 -0.20 17.51 2.11
N VAL A 52 0.63 16.54 1.73
CA VAL A 52 1.90 16.25 2.40
C VAL A 52 2.87 17.43 2.27
N ALA A 53 2.98 18.02 1.08
CA ALA A 53 3.80 19.20 0.87
C ALA A 53 3.31 20.39 1.71
N LEU A 54 2.00 20.61 1.74
CA LEU A 54 1.40 21.69 2.53
C LEU A 54 1.57 21.48 4.03
N ALA A 55 1.40 20.23 4.50
CA ALA A 55 1.63 19.84 5.89
C ALA A 55 3.10 20.03 6.29
N PHE A 56 4.05 19.74 5.40
CA PHE A 56 5.47 19.98 5.65
C PHE A 56 5.77 21.48 5.85
N VAL A 57 5.23 22.34 4.99
CA VAL A 57 5.38 23.80 5.14
C VAL A 57 4.75 24.29 6.45
N ALA A 58 3.54 23.81 6.78
CA ALA A 58 2.87 24.15 8.04
C ALA A 58 3.70 23.70 9.26
N LEU A 59 4.29 22.50 9.21
CA LEU A 59 5.13 21.98 10.29
C LEU A 59 6.38 22.84 10.51
N MET A 60 7.01 23.31 9.43
CA MET A 60 8.14 24.24 9.51
C MET A 60 7.72 25.59 10.11
N GLY A 61 6.55 26.10 9.75
CA GLY A 61 5.97 27.31 10.33
C GLY A 61 5.74 27.17 11.85
N ILE A 62 5.16 26.04 12.27
CA ILE A 62 4.92 25.74 13.69
C ILE A 62 6.25 25.61 14.45
N ALA A 63 7.23 24.88 13.90
CA ALA A 63 8.54 24.73 14.53
C ALA A 63 9.22 26.10 14.69
N THR A 64 9.18 26.95 13.67
CA THR A 64 9.72 28.31 13.72
C THR A 64 9.00 29.16 14.76
N ALA A 65 7.67 29.11 14.80
CA ALA A 65 6.87 29.85 15.79
C ALA A 65 7.19 29.42 17.23
N LEU A 66 7.37 28.11 17.47
CA LEU A 66 7.77 27.58 18.77
C LEU A 66 9.15 28.09 19.17
N VAL A 67 10.12 28.10 18.26
CA VAL A 67 11.47 28.62 18.54
C VAL A 67 11.43 30.11 18.86
N VAL A 68 10.66 30.91 18.10
CA VAL A 68 10.51 32.35 18.36
C VAL A 68 9.81 32.61 19.70
N LEU A 69 8.81 31.79 20.05
CA LEU A 69 8.08 31.90 21.31
C LEU A 69 8.96 31.52 22.52
N LEU A 70 9.78 30.47 22.39
CA LEU A 70 10.63 29.96 23.47
C LEU A 70 11.97 30.70 23.58
N GLY A 71 12.44 31.29 22.48
CA GLY A 71 13.73 31.97 22.37
C GLY A 71 13.98 33.00 23.48
N PRO A 72 13.03 33.90 23.80
CA PRO A 72 13.19 34.86 24.89
C PRO A 72 13.33 34.25 26.29
N LEU A 73 12.84 33.01 26.51
CA LEU A 73 12.85 32.39 27.83
C LEU A 73 14.15 31.61 28.11
N VAL A 74 14.67 30.91 27.09
CA VAL A 74 15.78 29.96 27.24
C VAL A 74 16.96 30.21 26.30
N GLY A 75 16.87 31.23 25.44
CA GLY A 75 17.82 31.51 24.38
C GLY A 75 17.52 30.72 23.11
N PHE A 76 17.77 31.34 21.95
CA PHE A 76 17.44 30.76 20.64
C PHE A 76 18.10 29.41 20.38
N PHE A 77 19.37 29.23 20.77
CA PHE A 77 20.06 27.96 20.60
C PHE A 77 19.39 26.82 21.38
N LEU A 78 19.06 27.05 22.65
CA LEU A 78 18.40 26.05 23.48
C LEU A 78 16.97 25.78 22.99
N ALA A 79 16.25 26.82 22.57
CA ALA A 79 14.91 26.72 22.00
C ALA A 79 14.90 25.82 20.75
N VAL A 80 15.84 26.02 19.81
CA VAL A 80 15.97 25.17 18.62
C VAL A 80 16.19 23.71 19.02
N VAL A 81 17.15 23.42 19.91
CA VAL A 81 17.44 22.05 20.35
C VAL A 81 16.21 21.40 20.98
N ILE A 82 15.51 22.10 21.88
CA ILE A 82 14.31 21.58 22.55
C ILE A 82 13.22 21.26 21.52
N VAL A 83 12.90 22.20 20.63
CA VAL A 83 11.85 22.01 19.62
C VAL A 83 12.20 20.87 18.66
N THR A 84 13.47 20.76 18.24
CA THR A 84 13.94 19.66 17.40
C THR A 84 13.82 18.31 18.10
N VAL A 85 14.19 18.21 19.37
CA VAL A 85 14.07 16.96 20.14
C VAL A 85 12.60 16.55 20.29
N ILE A 86 11.71 17.49 20.58
CA ILE A 86 10.27 17.22 20.68
C ILE A 86 9.70 16.75 19.32
N ALA A 87 10.06 17.42 18.23
CA ALA A 87 9.62 17.05 16.89
C ALA A 87 10.16 15.66 16.48
N ALA A 88 11.41 15.34 16.81
CA ALA A 88 12.00 14.03 16.58
C ALA A 88 11.28 12.93 17.39
N GLY A 89 10.94 13.21 18.65
CA GLY A 89 10.13 12.31 19.48
C GLY A 89 8.75 12.05 18.88
N ALA A 90 8.05 13.10 18.48
CA ALA A 90 6.75 12.98 17.81
C ALA A 90 6.85 12.18 16.50
N SER A 91 7.89 12.42 15.70
CA SER A 91 8.16 11.67 14.46
C SER A 91 8.39 10.19 14.71
N CYS A 92 9.15 9.85 15.77
CA CYS A 92 9.37 8.45 16.16
C CYS A 92 8.06 7.74 16.51
N VAL A 93 7.18 8.38 17.30
CA VAL A 93 5.87 7.81 17.67
C VAL A 93 5.00 7.60 16.43
N LEU A 94 4.91 8.60 15.55
CA LEU A 94 4.18 8.52 14.28
C LEU A 94 4.71 7.39 13.40
N PHE A 95 6.03 7.21 13.33
CA PHE A 95 6.66 6.15 12.54
C PHE A 95 6.34 4.76 13.08
N VAL A 96 6.42 4.56 14.39
CA VAL A 96 6.10 3.28 15.04
C VAL A 96 4.62 2.95 14.84
N GLU A 97 3.72 3.91 15.04
CA GLU A 97 2.28 3.72 14.86
C GLU A 97 1.92 3.44 13.39
N GLY A 98 2.57 4.13 12.46
CA GLY A 98 2.43 3.88 11.02
C GLY A 98 2.85 2.47 10.63
N ARG A 99 3.99 1.99 11.15
CA ARG A 99 4.46 0.62 10.91
C ARG A 99 3.48 -0.43 11.43
N LYS A 100 2.97 -0.27 12.66
CA LYS A 100 1.98 -1.17 13.24
C LYS A 100 0.71 -1.27 12.40
N ARG A 101 0.24 -0.14 11.87
CA ARG A 101 -0.96 -0.10 11.01
C ARG A 101 -0.73 -0.76 9.65
N LEU A 102 0.48 -0.65 9.10
CA LEU A 102 0.83 -1.32 7.86
C LEU A 102 0.96 -2.84 8.05
N GLU A 103 1.51 -3.29 9.18
CA GLU A 103 1.63 -4.71 9.50
C GLU A 103 0.25 -5.41 9.49
N ILE A 104 -0.77 -4.77 10.07
CA ILE A 104 -2.16 -5.25 10.06
C ILE A 104 -2.75 -5.35 8.63
N VAL A 105 -2.33 -4.48 7.72
CA VAL A 105 -2.85 -4.45 6.34
C VAL A 105 -2.13 -5.45 5.43
N LEU A 106 -0.86 -5.74 5.71
CA LEU A 106 -0.05 -6.69 4.93
C LEU A 106 -0.12 -8.13 5.43
N GLU A 107 -0.70 -8.38 6.61
CA GLU A 107 -0.87 -9.75 7.12
C GLU A 107 -1.80 -10.54 6.17
N PRO A 108 -1.29 -11.56 5.46
CA PRO A 108 -2.08 -12.27 4.47
C PRO A 108 -3.26 -12.94 5.17
N PRO A 109 -4.49 -12.83 4.61
CA PRO A 109 -5.67 -13.43 5.22
C PRO A 109 -5.39 -14.91 5.45
N SER A 110 -5.49 -15.35 6.71
CA SER A 110 -5.26 -16.71 7.19
C SER A 110 -6.26 -17.76 6.63
N LEU A 111 -6.87 -17.47 5.49
CA LEU A 111 -7.92 -18.25 4.84
C LEU A 111 -7.42 -19.45 4.01
N LEU A 112 -6.13 -19.78 4.06
CA LEU A 112 -5.60 -21.02 3.46
C LEU A 112 -5.39 -22.16 4.46
N ARG A 113 -5.82 -22.01 5.72
CA ARG A 113 -5.75 -23.12 6.70
C ARG A 113 -6.96 -24.07 6.65
N HIS A 114 -8.09 -23.68 6.06
CA HIS A 114 -9.35 -24.43 6.20
C HIS A 114 -9.77 -25.30 4.99
N ARG A 115 -9.00 -25.34 3.89
CA ARG A 115 -9.34 -26.14 2.69
C ARG A 115 -8.53 -27.45 2.55
N SER A 116 -7.86 -27.88 3.61
CA SER A 116 -7.16 -29.18 3.63
C SER A 116 -7.93 -30.28 4.37
N GLU A 117 -9.17 -30.03 4.79
CA GLU A 117 -9.97 -30.98 5.61
C GLU A 117 -11.39 -31.22 5.08
N MET A 118 -11.63 -31.12 3.76
CA MET A 118 -12.88 -31.59 3.15
C MET A 118 -12.61 -32.39 1.89
#